data_AF-A0A6J0AN29-F1
#
_entry.id   AF-A0A6J0AN29-F1
#
_cell.length_a   1.000
_cell.length_b   1.000
_cell.length_c   1.000
_cell.angle_alpha   90.00
_cell.angle_beta   90.00
_cell.angle_gamma   90.00
#
_symmetry.space_group_name_H-M   'P 1'
#
loop_
_entity.id
_entity.type
_entity.pdbx_description
1 polymer ?
#
loop_
_entity_poly.entity_id
_entity_poly.type
_entity_poly.pdbx_seq_one_letter_code
_entity_poly.pdbx_strand_id
1 'polypeptide(L)'
;MANQLRERHQSLKKKYRELIDGDPSLPPEKRKQANLAQLLRDSQDRNKHLGEEIKELQQRLGEVQGDNKLLRMTIAKQRLGDEEIGVRHFAAHEREDLVQQLERAKEQIESLEHDLQASVDELQDVKEERSSYQDKVERLNQELNHILSGHENRIIDVDALCMENRYLQERLKQLHEEVNLLKSNIAKYKNALERRKNSKGQGKSSSSALTGVLSAKQVQDLLSEDHGCSLPATPQSISDLKSLATALLETIHEKNMIIQHQRQTNKILGNRVAELEKKLRTLEVSGLWSLPGLSYNVSVGFGRGKDTILFGDPTFPTMQRSRSPLLKFVEQPAENKASPKDDVVLNREEFADQRDAVESSAVNLIRNEKQKSKEAPSPDVTVAHEYKAEQVDKA
;
A
#
# COMPACT_ATOMS: atom_id res chain seq x y z
N MET A 1 16.89 60.60 -46.34
CA MET A 1 15.66 59.82 -46.14
C MET A 1 15.93 58.39 -45.66
N ALA A 2 16.81 57.62 -46.32
CA ALA A 2 17.14 56.24 -45.91
C ALA A 2 17.72 56.10 -44.48
N ASN A 3 18.59 57.03 -44.06
CA ASN A 3 19.20 56.99 -42.71
C ASN A 3 18.18 57.21 -41.58
N GLN A 4 17.23 58.13 -41.76
CA GLN A 4 16.15 58.37 -40.77
C GLN A 4 15.22 57.16 -40.64
N LEU A 5 14.96 56.45 -41.75
CA LEU A 5 14.16 55.23 -41.72
C LEU A 5 14.90 54.09 -41.01
N ARG A 6 16.21 53.98 -41.23
CA ARG A 6 17.08 53.00 -40.56
C ARG A 6 17.17 53.26 -39.06
N GLU A 7 17.26 54.51 -38.66
CA GLU A 7 17.33 54.94 -37.26
C GLU A 7 15.98 54.74 -36.55
N ARG A 8 14.86 55.08 -37.20
CA ARG A 8 13.52 54.74 -36.70
C ARG A 8 13.34 53.24 -36.55
N HIS A 9 13.74 52.45 -37.55
CA HIS A 9 13.65 51.00 -37.46
C HIS A 9 14.54 50.42 -36.33
N GLN A 10 15.75 50.94 -36.13
CA GLN A 10 16.62 50.53 -35.02
C GLN A 10 16.03 50.92 -33.66
N SER A 11 15.50 52.13 -33.51
CA SER A 11 14.86 52.57 -32.26
C SER A 11 13.62 51.73 -31.93
N LEU A 12 12.82 51.40 -32.94
CA LEU A 12 11.64 50.57 -32.78
C LEU A 12 12.02 49.12 -32.44
N LYS A 13 13.03 48.57 -33.13
CA LYS A 13 13.60 47.25 -32.83
C LYS A 13 14.24 47.19 -31.43
N LYS A 14 14.74 48.31 -30.92
CA LYS A 14 15.25 48.43 -29.54
C LYS A 14 14.09 48.40 -28.53
N LYS A 15 13.05 49.21 -28.76
CA LYS A 15 11.83 49.21 -27.93
C LYS A 15 11.11 47.87 -27.90
N TYR A 16 10.98 47.19 -29.04
CA TYR A 16 10.37 45.85 -29.11
C TYR A 16 11.21 44.80 -28.38
N ARG A 17 12.55 44.90 -28.42
CA ARG A 17 13.41 44.03 -27.60
C ARG A 17 13.26 44.31 -26.12
N GLU A 18 13.22 45.56 -25.70
CA GLU A 18 13.00 45.93 -24.30
C GLU A 18 11.64 45.44 -23.76
N LEU A 19 10.58 45.46 -24.60
CA LEU A 19 9.26 44.92 -24.24
C LEU A 19 9.23 43.38 -24.10
N ILE A 20 9.98 42.67 -24.94
CA ILE A 20 10.01 41.20 -24.95
C ILE A 20 10.97 40.67 -23.88
N ASP A 21 12.10 41.36 -23.69
CA ASP A 21 13.22 40.87 -22.91
C ASP A 21 13.27 41.40 -21.47
N GLY A 22 12.45 42.36 -21.03
CA GLY A 22 12.45 42.82 -19.62
C GLY A 22 13.82 43.31 -19.11
N ASP A 23 14.03 43.34 -17.78
CA ASP A 23 15.31 43.78 -17.17
C ASP A 23 16.50 42.91 -17.67
N PRO A 24 17.50 43.49 -18.36
CA PRO A 24 18.63 42.74 -18.93
C PRO A 24 19.50 42.01 -17.89
N SER A 25 19.39 42.36 -16.60
CA SER A 25 20.21 41.80 -15.51
C SER A 25 19.91 40.33 -15.17
N LEU A 26 18.74 39.82 -15.57
CA LEU A 26 18.26 38.48 -15.21
C LEU A 26 18.37 37.48 -16.39
N PRO A 27 18.49 36.17 -16.16
CA PRO A 27 18.39 35.15 -17.23
C PRO A 27 17.01 35.14 -17.92
N PRO A 28 16.92 34.80 -19.22
CA PRO A 28 15.68 34.87 -20.01
C PRO A 28 14.52 34.04 -19.43
N GLU A 29 14.81 32.92 -18.79
CA GLU A 29 13.80 32.10 -18.08
C GLU A 29 13.22 32.84 -16.86
N LYS A 30 14.07 33.47 -16.05
CA LYS A 30 13.65 34.23 -14.85
C LYS A 30 12.84 35.47 -15.22
N ARG A 31 13.08 36.07 -16.39
CA ARG A 31 12.31 37.22 -16.88
C ARG A 31 10.91 36.85 -17.34
N LYS A 32 10.76 35.76 -18.10
CA LYS A 32 9.44 35.24 -18.48
C LYS A 32 8.62 34.89 -17.24
N GLN A 33 9.25 34.28 -16.23
CA GLN A 33 8.61 33.96 -14.97
C GLN A 33 8.21 35.21 -14.18
N ALA A 34 9.06 36.25 -14.13
CA ALA A 34 8.74 37.52 -13.48
C ALA A 34 7.60 38.28 -14.18
N ASN A 35 7.57 38.31 -15.52
CA ASN A 35 6.50 38.92 -16.30
C ASN A 35 5.17 38.18 -16.14
N LEU A 36 5.18 36.84 -16.13
CA LEU A 36 3.99 36.04 -15.86
C LEU A 36 3.48 36.28 -14.44
N ALA A 37 4.36 36.30 -13.44
CA ALA A 37 4.00 36.59 -12.06
C ALA A 37 3.40 38.00 -11.92
N GLN A 38 3.93 39.00 -12.63
CA GLN A 38 3.35 40.33 -12.65
C GLN A 38 1.96 40.34 -13.31
N LEU A 39 1.79 39.69 -14.45
CA LEU A 39 0.50 39.60 -15.13
C LEU A 39 -0.56 38.88 -14.28
N LEU A 40 -0.16 37.82 -13.56
CA LEU A 40 -1.02 37.12 -12.62
C LEU A 40 -1.42 38.01 -11.43
N ARG A 41 -0.48 38.79 -10.86
CA ARG A 41 -0.80 39.77 -9.80
C ARG A 41 -1.75 40.85 -10.30
N ASP A 42 -1.47 41.45 -11.45
CA ASP A 42 -2.34 42.46 -12.05
C ASP A 42 -3.73 41.88 -12.36
N SER A 43 -3.82 40.61 -12.79
CA SER A 43 -5.10 39.93 -13.02
C SER A 43 -5.85 39.65 -11.72
N GLN A 44 -5.15 39.23 -10.66
CA GLN A 44 -5.74 39.02 -9.34
C GLN A 44 -6.25 40.34 -8.75
N ASP A 45 -5.49 41.42 -8.89
CA ASP A 45 -5.89 42.74 -8.39
C ASP A 45 -7.08 43.29 -9.19
N ARG A 46 -7.11 43.14 -10.52
CA ARG A 46 -8.32 43.46 -11.32
C ARG A 46 -9.53 42.66 -10.87
N ASN A 47 -9.38 41.36 -10.62
CA ASN A 47 -10.47 40.52 -10.13
C ASN A 47 -10.96 40.96 -8.75
N LYS A 48 -10.07 41.41 -7.85
CA LYS A 48 -10.45 41.98 -6.55
C LYS A 48 -11.26 43.27 -6.72
N HIS A 49 -10.79 44.20 -7.56
CA HIS A 49 -11.50 45.45 -7.84
C HIS A 49 -12.89 45.19 -8.44
N LEU A 50 -12.99 44.29 -9.42
CA LEU A 50 -14.29 43.88 -9.97
C LEU A 50 -15.19 43.23 -8.91
N GLY A 51 -14.61 42.46 -7.99
CA GLY A 51 -15.35 41.89 -6.85
C GLY A 51 -15.88 42.97 -5.89
N GLU A 52 -15.13 44.04 -5.66
CA GLU A 52 -15.56 45.20 -4.86
C GLU A 52 -16.66 45.98 -5.59
N GLU A 53 -16.53 46.23 -6.89
CA GLU A 53 -17.55 46.86 -7.72
C GLU A 53 -18.87 46.07 -7.73
N ILE A 54 -18.80 44.74 -7.82
CA ILE A 54 -19.99 43.88 -7.74
C ILE A 54 -20.69 44.04 -6.39
N LYS A 55 -19.93 44.07 -5.28
CA LYS A 55 -20.50 44.28 -3.94
C LYS A 55 -21.14 45.65 -3.81
N GLU A 56 -20.49 46.69 -4.31
CA GLU A 56 -21.04 48.05 -4.29
C GLU A 56 -22.32 48.15 -5.13
N LEU A 57 -22.33 47.56 -6.33
CA LEU A 57 -23.52 47.51 -7.19
C LEU A 57 -24.67 46.73 -6.54
N GLN A 58 -24.38 45.62 -5.87
CA GLN A 58 -25.38 44.85 -5.11
C GLN A 58 -25.97 45.67 -3.96
N GLN A 59 -25.13 46.42 -3.23
CA GLN A 59 -25.59 47.30 -2.16
C GLN A 59 -26.50 48.41 -2.73
N ARG A 60 -26.06 49.12 -3.77
CA ARG A 60 -26.85 50.17 -4.43
C ARG A 60 -28.18 49.63 -4.98
N LEU A 61 -28.19 48.41 -5.51
CA LEU A 61 -29.42 47.76 -5.94
C LEU A 61 -30.37 47.54 -4.76
N GLY A 62 -29.87 47.10 -3.61
CA GLY A 62 -30.66 46.93 -2.38
C GLY A 62 -31.25 48.25 -1.89
N GLU A 63 -30.46 49.33 -1.87
CA GLU A 63 -30.89 50.67 -1.49
C GLU A 63 -32.01 51.18 -2.42
N VAL A 64 -31.81 51.12 -3.74
CA VAL A 64 -32.81 51.55 -4.73
C VAL A 64 -34.08 50.70 -4.67
N GLN A 65 -33.98 49.39 -4.41
CA GLN A 65 -35.15 48.54 -4.19
C GLN A 65 -35.94 48.94 -2.93
N GLY A 66 -35.23 49.27 -1.84
CA GLY A 66 -35.81 49.80 -0.61
C GLY A 66 -36.53 51.14 -0.85
N ASP A 67 -35.87 52.07 -1.54
CA ASP A 67 -36.45 53.36 -1.91
C ASP A 67 -37.67 53.19 -2.82
N ASN A 68 -37.61 52.28 -3.79
CA ASN A 68 -38.74 52.00 -4.68
C ASN A 68 -39.95 51.45 -3.89
N LYS A 69 -39.71 50.59 -2.89
CA LYS A 69 -40.77 50.10 -2.00
C LYS A 69 -41.39 51.24 -1.19
N LEU A 70 -40.56 52.13 -0.64
CA LEU A 70 -41.02 53.29 0.12
C LEU A 70 -41.80 54.28 -0.77
N LEU A 71 -41.32 54.54 -1.99
CA LEU A 71 -41.99 55.39 -2.97
C LEU A 71 -43.34 54.80 -3.39
N ARG A 72 -43.42 53.50 -3.68
CA ARG A 72 -44.69 52.82 -3.96
C ARG A 72 -45.66 52.95 -2.79
N MET A 73 -45.18 52.74 -1.57
CA MET A 73 -45.97 52.95 -0.36
C MET A 73 -46.46 54.39 -0.27
N THR A 74 -45.58 55.38 -0.45
CA THR A 74 -45.88 56.82 -0.35
C THR A 74 -46.88 57.27 -1.42
N ILE A 75 -46.71 56.82 -2.67
CA ILE A 75 -47.66 57.07 -3.76
C ILE A 75 -49.01 56.45 -3.43
N ALA A 76 -49.04 55.24 -2.86
CA ALA A 76 -50.28 54.63 -2.42
C ALA A 76 -50.97 55.46 -1.31
N LYS A 77 -50.21 55.93 -0.31
CA LYS A 77 -50.73 56.82 0.75
C LYS A 77 -51.29 58.12 0.18
N GLN A 78 -50.56 58.78 -0.72
CA GLN A 78 -50.97 60.05 -1.32
C GLN A 78 -52.19 59.91 -2.24
N ARG A 79 -52.36 58.76 -2.91
CA ARG A 79 -53.50 58.52 -3.82
C ARG A 79 -54.78 58.13 -3.09
N LEU A 80 -54.68 57.53 -1.90
CA LEU A 80 -55.81 56.95 -1.17
C LEU A 80 -56.20 57.74 0.10
N GLY A 81 -55.38 58.71 0.53
CA GLY A 81 -55.59 59.40 1.81
C GLY A 81 -55.21 58.51 3.00
N ASP A 82 -55.26 59.07 4.21
CA ASP A 82 -54.93 58.36 5.46
C ASP A 82 -56.01 57.34 5.89
N GLU A 83 -57.04 57.13 5.07
CA GLU A 83 -58.02 56.06 5.20
C GLU A 83 -57.46 54.79 4.55
N GLU A 84 -56.91 53.91 5.40
CA GLU A 84 -56.67 52.49 5.11
C GLU A 84 -55.91 52.17 3.81
N ILE A 85 -54.61 52.50 3.83
CA ILE A 85 -53.62 51.94 2.90
C ILE A 85 -53.62 50.41 3.03
N GLY A 86 -54.39 49.72 2.20
CA GLY A 86 -54.44 48.26 2.16
C GLY A 86 -55.75 47.65 1.70
N VAL A 87 -56.88 48.37 1.79
CA VAL A 87 -58.17 47.82 1.38
C VAL A 87 -58.40 48.06 -0.11
N ARG A 88 -57.67 47.30 -0.94
CA ARG A 88 -58.30 46.85 -2.18
C ARG A 88 -59.48 45.98 -1.75
N HIS A 89 -60.71 46.44 -1.96
CA HIS A 89 -61.91 45.66 -1.72
C HIS A 89 -61.98 44.48 -2.71
N PHE A 90 -61.10 43.49 -2.52
CA PHE A 90 -61.35 42.14 -3.00
C PHE A 90 -62.61 41.63 -2.31
N ALA A 91 -63.45 40.93 -3.07
CA ALA A 91 -64.61 40.31 -2.47
C ALA A 91 -64.15 39.29 -1.41
N ALA A 92 -64.93 39.10 -0.34
CA ALA A 92 -64.52 38.27 0.80
C ALA A 92 -64.08 36.85 0.39
N HIS A 93 -64.73 36.29 -0.64
CA HIS A 93 -64.39 34.98 -1.20
C HIS A 93 -63.02 34.94 -1.89
N GLU A 94 -62.64 35.97 -2.66
CA GLU A 94 -61.32 36.04 -3.32
C GLU A 94 -60.19 36.14 -2.28
N ARG A 95 -60.45 36.84 -1.17
CA ARG A 95 -59.50 36.91 -0.05
C ARG A 95 -59.37 35.58 0.65
N GLU A 96 -60.49 34.91 0.89
CA GLU A 96 -60.52 33.59 1.51
C GLU A 96 -59.80 32.54 0.65
N ASP A 97 -60.02 32.53 -0.67
CA ASP A 97 -59.32 31.65 -1.61
C ASP A 97 -57.81 31.88 -1.60
N LEU A 98 -57.37 33.14 -1.58
CA LEU A 98 -55.95 33.50 -1.48
C LEU A 98 -55.35 33.10 -0.13
N VAL A 99 -56.07 33.26 0.98
CA VAL A 99 -55.63 32.82 2.30
C VAL A 99 -55.50 31.30 2.33
N GLN A 100 -56.48 30.56 1.82
CA GLN A 100 -56.40 29.10 1.73
C GLN A 100 -55.25 28.64 0.83
N GLN A 101 -54.97 29.34 -0.27
CA GLN A 101 -53.79 29.03 -1.10
C GLN A 101 -52.49 29.27 -0.35
N LEU A 102 -52.40 30.35 0.44
CA LEU A 102 -51.23 30.64 1.28
C LEU A 102 -51.06 29.62 2.41
N GLU A 103 -52.14 29.18 3.04
CA GLU A 103 -52.12 28.15 4.08
C GLU A 103 -51.65 26.82 3.50
N ARG A 104 -52.22 26.36 2.38
CA ARG A 104 -51.76 25.15 1.68
C ARG A 104 -50.30 25.25 1.26
N ALA A 105 -49.87 26.42 0.75
CA ALA A 105 -48.47 26.63 0.37
C ALA A 105 -47.54 26.60 1.59
N LYS A 106 -47.96 27.13 2.75
CA LYS A 106 -47.20 27.05 4.00
C LYS A 106 -47.09 25.62 4.49
N GLU A 107 -48.19 24.87 4.53
CA GLU A 107 -48.19 23.45 4.90
C GLU A 107 -47.26 22.64 4.00
N GLN A 108 -47.27 22.92 2.69
CA GLN A 108 -46.34 22.30 1.74
C GLN A 108 -44.88 22.66 2.04
N ILE A 109 -44.59 23.92 2.35
CA ILE A 109 -43.24 24.35 2.72
C ILE A 109 -42.79 23.64 4.00
N GLU A 110 -43.64 23.61 5.04
CA GLU A 110 -43.34 22.92 6.30
C GLU A 110 -43.10 21.42 6.09
N SER A 111 -43.90 20.76 5.25
CA SER A 111 -43.66 19.36 4.90
C SER A 111 -42.33 19.14 4.17
N LEU A 112 -41.98 20.02 3.23
CA LEU A 112 -40.73 19.92 2.48
C LEU A 112 -39.52 20.25 3.35
N GLU A 113 -39.66 21.16 4.32
CA GLU A 113 -38.63 21.45 5.33
C GLU A 113 -38.38 20.24 6.22
N HIS A 114 -39.44 19.54 6.64
CA HIS A 114 -39.31 18.28 7.38
C HIS A 114 -38.65 17.17 6.55
N ASP A 115 -39.06 16.99 5.29
CA ASP A 115 -38.47 15.99 4.39
C ASP A 115 -36.99 16.30 4.09
N LEU A 116 -36.66 17.58 3.91
CA LEU A 116 -35.28 18.05 3.73
C LEU A 116 -34.45 17.73 4.98
N GLN A 117 -34.98 18.01 6.17
CA GLN A 117 -34.29 17.72 7.42
C GLN A 117 -34.04 16.21 7.57
N ALA A 118 -35.04 15.37 7.30
CA ALA A 118 -34.89 13.92 7.33
C ALA A 118 -33.80 13.45 6.34
N SER A 119 -33.78 13.99 5.13
CA SER A 119 -32.75 13.66 4.13
C SER A 119 -31.35 14.13 4.54
N VAL A 120 -31.23 15.26 5.24
CA VAL A 120 -29.96 15.77 5.79
C VAL A 120 -29.44 14.84 6.89
N ASP A 121 -30.33 14.35 7.76
CA ASP A 121 -29.99 13.42 8.82
C ASP A 121 -29.53 12.07 8.22
N GLU A 122 -30.25 11.51 7.25
CA GLU A 122 -29.84 10.30 6.52
C GLU A 122 -28.48 10.48 5.82
N LEU A 123 -28.24 11.65 5.21
CA LEU A 123 -26.96 11.97 4.58
C LEU A 123 -25.82 12.02 5.62
N GLN A 124 -26.09 12.49 6.82
CA GLN A 124 -25.12 12.53 7.91
C GLN A 124 -24.76 11.11 8.36
N ASP A 125 -25.75 10.24 8.54
CA ASP A 125 -25.52 8.82 8.87
C ASP A 125 -24.66 8.14 7.80
N VAL A 126 -24.98 8.32 6.51
CA VAL A 126 -24.18 7.75 5.40
C VAL A 126 -22.75 8.32 5.36
N LYS A 127 -22.55 9.59 5.72
CA LYS A 127 -21.19 10.17 5.82
C LYS A 127 -20.38 9.54 6.95
N GLU A 128 -21.02 9.28 8.09
CA GLU A 128 -20.38 8.63 9.24
C GLU A 128 -20.05 7.16 8.92
N GLU A 129 -20.97 6.43 8.28
CA GLU A 129 -20.70 5.09 7.77
C GLU A 129 -19.52 5.10 6.80
N ARG A 130 -19.51 6.02 5.81
CA ARG A 130 -18.40 6.16 4.87
C ARG A 130 -17.08 6.42 5.59
N SER A 131 -17.07 7.28 6.61
CA SER A 131 -15.87 7.54 7.42
C SER A 131 -15.41 6.26 8.13
N SER A 132 -16.33 5.50 8.72
CA SER A 132 -16.00 4.24 9.39
C SER A 132 -15.42 3.19 8.42
N TYR A 133 -15.91 3.15 7.18
CA TYR A 133 -15.37 2.29 6.14
C TYR A 133 -14.00 2.76 5.65
N GLN A 134 -13.79 4.07 5.54
CA GLN A 134 -12.47 4.64 5.23
C GLN A 134 -11.46 4.26 6.31
N ASP A 135 -11.77 4.45 7.59
CA ASP A 135 -10.91 4.06 8.71
C ASP A 135 -10.62 2.54 8.71
N LYS A 136 -11.61 1.73 8.35
CA LYS A 136 -11.43 0.28 8.21
C LYS A 136 -10.48 -0.06 7.06
N VAL A 137 -10.64 0.57 5.90
CA VAL A 137 -9.75 0.39 4.75
C VAL A 137 -8.34 0.85 5.09
N GLU A 138 -8.17 2.00 5.75
CA GLU A 138 -6.88 2.50 6.18
C GLU A 138 -6.18 1.54 7.15
N ARG A 139 -6.88 1.03 8.16
CA ARG A 139 -6.33 0.02 9.09
C ARG A 139 -5.95 -1.27 8.38
N LEU A 140 -6.84 -1.80 7.52
CA LEU A 140 -6.52 -3.00 6.75
C LEU A 140 -5.34 -2.79 5.80
N ASN A 141 -5.24 -1.60 5.21
CA ASN A 141 -4.13 -1.24 4.35
C ASN A 141 -2.83 -1.10 5.17
N GLN A 142 -2.87 -0.57 6.39
CA GLN A 142 -1.72 -0.56 7.30
C GLN A 142 -1.28 -1.98 7.67
N GLU A 143 -2.20 -2.87 8.02
CA GLU A 143 -1.91 -4.28 8.31
C GLU A 143 -1.36 -5.02 7.09
N LEU A 144 -1.98 -4.80 5.93
CA LEU A 144 -1.51 -5.36 4.66
C LEU A 144 -0.11 -4.85 4.33
N ASN A 145 0.13 -3.55 4.48
CA ASN A 145 1.45 -2.95 4.29
C ASN A 145 2.44 -3.51 5.30
N HIS A 146 2.07 -3.75 6.56
CA HIS A 146 2.94 -4.37 7.56
C HIS A 146 3.34 -5.81 7.17
N ILE A 147 2.38 -6.59 6.63
CA ILE A 147 2.63 -7.96 6.15
C ILE A 147 3.49 -7.93 4.87
N LEU A 148 3.18 -7.03 3.92
CA LEU A 148 3.86 -6.92 2.63
C LEU A 148 5.24 -6.26 2.72
N SER A 149 5.43 -5.31 3.64
CA SER A 149 6.74 -4.74 3.97
C SER A 149 7.63 -5.76 4.69
N GLY A 150 7.07 -6.92 5.05
CA GLY A 150 7.71 -7.95 5.84
C GLY A 150 7.85 -7.50 7.30
N HIS A 151 8.00 -8.47 8.19
CA HIS A 151 8.63 -8.20 9.48
C HIS A 151 9.91 -7.41 9.22
N GLU A 152 10.10 -6.30 9.95
CA GLU A 152 11.29 -5.43 9.85
C GLU A 152 12.63 -6.17 10.02
N ASN A 153 12.65 -7.49 10.28
CA ASN A 153 13.87 -8.32 10.28
C ASN A 153 13.77 -9.71 9.60
N ARG A 154 12.74 -10.01 8.80
CA ARG A 154 12.77 -11.26 8.01
C ARG A 154 11.86 -11.18 6.79
N ILE A 155 12.44 -10.89 5.63
CA ILE A 155 11.84 -11.25 4.34
C ILE A 155 11.63 -12.76 4.39
N ILE A 156 10.37 -13.18 4.34
CA ILE A 156 10.02 -14.59 4.24
C ILE A 156 10.31 -15.00 2.80
N ASP A 157 11.45 -15.64 2.61
CA ASP A 157 11.79 -16.29 1.34
C ASP A 157 10.85 -17.50 1.15
N VAL A 158 9.76 -17.26 0.42
CA VAL A 158 8.74 -18.25 0.11
C VAL A 158 9.36 -19.44 -0.65
N ASP A 159 10.38 -19.21 -1.47
CA ASP A 159 11.07 -20.27 -2.20
C ASP A 159 11.89 -21.14 -1.24
N ALA A 160 12.59 -20.54 -0.28
CA ALA A 160 13.28 -21.29 0.77
C ALA A 160 12.32 -22.14 1.62
N LEU A 161 11.16 -21.59 1.99
CA LEU A 161 10.13 -22.35 2.72
C LEU A 161 9.53 -23.47 1.87
N CYS A 162 9.28 -23.24 0.57
CA CYS A 162 8.82 -24.27 -0.35
C CYS A 162 9.85 -25.40 -0.51
N MET A 163 11.14 -25.06 -0.59
CA MET A 163 12.22 -26.04 -0.64
C MET A 163 12.34 -26.82 0.66
N GLU A 164 12.27 -26.17 1.82
CA GLU A 164 12.28 -26.83 3.13
C GLU A 164 11.08 -27.76 3.28
N ASN A 165 9.89 -27.31 2.92
CA ASN A 165 8.67 -28.11 2.98
C ASN A 165 8.79 -29.36 2.08
N ARG A 166 9.26 -29.18 0.84
CA ARG A 166 9.50 -30.29 -0.09
C ARG A 166 10.54 -31.28 0.46
N TYR A 167 11.63 -30.78 1.02
CA TYR A 167 12.67 -31.61 1.64
C TYR A 167 12.15 -32.40 2.83
N LEU A 168 11.40 -31.75 3.73
CA LEU A 168 10.81 -32.39 4.90
C LEU A 168 9.77 -33.45 4.52
N GLN A 169 8.94 -33.20 3.50
CA GLN A 169 8.01 -34.19 2.96
C GLN A 169 8.75 -35.43 2.41
N GLU A 170 9.81 -35.22 1.65
CA GLU A 170 10.62 -36.31 1.10
C GLU A 170 11.34 -37.09 2.21
N ARG A 171 11.83 -36.38 3.25
CA ARG A 171 12.42 -37.00 4.43
C ARG A 171 11.42 -37.83 5.23
N LEU A 172 10.21 -37.33 5.42
CA LEU A 172 9.11 -38.07 6.07
C LEU A 172 8.74 -39.32 5.26
N LYS A 173 8.70 -39.22 3.93
CA LYS A 173 8.45 -40.36 3.06
C LYS A 173 9.52 -41.45 3.20
N GLN A 174 10.80 -41.06 3.19
CA GLN A 174 11.92 -41.99 3.43
C GLN A 174 11.80 -42.69 4.79
N LEU A 175 11.55 -41.92 5.86
CA LEU A 175 11.37 -42.49 7.20
C LEU A 175 10.17 -43.45 7.26
N HIS A 176 9.08 -43.14 6.55
CA HIS A 176 7.93 -44.03 6.47
C HIS A 176 8.27 -45.36 5.77
N GLU A 177 9.03 -45.30 4.68
CA GLU A 177 9.54 -46.48 3.97
C GLU A 177 10.48 -47.31 4.85
N GLU A 178 11.40 -46.68 5.58
CA GLU A 178 12.29 -47.34 6.54
C GLU A 178 11.50 -48.03 7.66
N VAL A 179 10.51 -47.35 8.24
CA VAL A 179 9.64 -47.93 9.28
C VAL A 179 8.88 -49.13 8.73
N ASN A 180 8.37 -49.05 7.50
CA ASN A 180 7.66 -50.17 6.87
C ASN A 180 8.58 -51.36 6.59
N LEU A 181 9.82 -51.10 6.14
CA LEU A 181 10.84 -52.12 5.96
C LEU A 181 11.20 -52.80 7.29
N LEU A 182 11.41 -52.01 8.35
CA LEU A 182 11.70 -52.51 9.69
C LEU A 182 10.53 -53.33 10.26
N LYS A 183 9.28 -52.87 10.09
CA LYS A 183 8.09 -53.65 10.47
C LYS A 183 8.04 -54.99 9.74
N SER A 184 8.31 -55.01 8.43
CA SER A 184 8.39 -56.23 7.63
C SER A 184 9.51 -57.16 8.14
N ASN A 185 10.70 -56.62 8.44
CA ASN A 185 11.82 -57.39 8.97
C ASN A 185 11.52 -57.95 10.37
N ILE A 186 10.92 -57.16 11.26
CA ILE A 186 10.46 -57.63 12.58
C ILE A 186 9.45 -58.75 12.42
N ALA A 187 8.48 -58.63 11.49
CA ALA A 187 7.52 -59.69 11.21
C ALA A 187 8.20 -60.97 10.71
N LYS A 188 9.18 -60.86 9.80
CA LYS A 188 9.99 -62.00 9.33
C LYS A 188 10.76 -62.65 10.48
N TYR A 189 11.42 -61.88 11.34
CA TYR A 189 12.16 -62.42 12.48
C TYR A 189 11.25 -63.05 13.53
N LYS A 190 10.09 -62.45 13.83
CA LYS A 190 9.07 -63.07 14.70
C LYS A 190 8.59 -64.40 14.12
N ASN A 191 8.28 -64.45 12.83
CA ASN A 191 7.86 -65.69 12.16
C ASN A 191 8.96 -66.76 12.16
N ALA A 192 10.22 -66.39 11.93
CA ALA A 192 11.35 -67.30 12.01
C ALA A 192 11.60 -67.81 13.45
N LEU A 193 11.42 -66.94 14.45
CA LEU A 193 11.55 -67.29 15.86
C LEU A 193 10.42 -68.23 16.31
N GLU A 194 9.17 -67.97 15.94
CA GLU A 194 8.02 -68.85 16.23
C GLU A 194 8.15 -70.20 15.50
N ARG A 195 8.63 -70.23 14.25
CA ARG A 195 8.97 -71.48 13.55
C ARG A 195 10.04 -72.28 14.30
N ARG A 196 11.07 -71.61 14.85
CA ARG A 196 12.12 -72.28 15.64
C ARG A 196 11.61 -72.75 17.01
N LYS A 197 10.76 -71.97 17.67
CA LYS A 197 10.12 -72.32 18.95
C LYS A 197 9.17 -73.51 18.79
N ASN A 198 8.41 -73.56 17.70
CA ASN A 198 7.51 -74.67 17.38
C ASN A 198 8.27 -75.91 16.84
N SER A 199 9.50 -75.74 16.34
CA SER A 199 10.39 -76.86 15.96
C SER A 199 11.06 -77.58 17.13
N LYS A 200 11.03 -77.02 18.37
CA LYS A 200 11.53 -77.71 19.57
C LYS A 200 10.64 -78.87 20.04
N GLY A 201 9.52 -79.13 19.35
CA GLY A 201 8.64 -80.27 19.62
C GLY A 201 9.08 -81.60 18.99
N GLN A 202 10.08 -81.64 18.11
CA GLN A 202 10.54 -82.88 17.49
C GLN A 202 12.05 -82.89 17.25
N GLY A 203 12.73 -83.86 17.89
CA GLY A 203 14.02 -84.36 17.43
C GLY A 203 15.23 -83.91 18.23
N LYS A 204 15.68 -84.78 19.14
CA LYS A 204 17.06 -84.83 19.64
C LYS A 204 18.03 -84.87 18.44
N SER A 205 18.95 -83.92 18.36
CA SER A 205 20.25 -84.14 17.70
C SER A 205 21.28 -83.14 18.20
N SER A 206 22.20 -83.69 19.00
CA SER A 206 23.50 -83.13 19.33
C SER A 206 24.36 -83.06 18.07
N SER A 207 24.54 -81.88 17.49
CA SER A 207 25.78 -81.53 16.79
C SER A 207 25.92 -80.01 16.77
N SER A 208 27.12 -79.53 17.12
CA SER A 208 27.49 -78.13 17.12
C SER A 208 27.46 -77.58 15.69
N ALA A 209 26.35 -76.94 15.32
CA ALA A 209 26.25 -76.22 14.07
C ALA A 209 27.00 -74.88 14.21
N LEU A 210 28.20 -74.80 13.62
CA LEU A 210 29.00 -73.59 13.39
C LEU A 210 28.34 -72.62 12.38
N THR A 211 27.04 -72.37 12.52
CA THR A 211 26.24 -71.50 11.62
C THR A 211 25.73 -70.24 12.34
N GLY A 212 26.35 -69.90 13.47
CA GLY A 212 26.13 -68.63 14.16
C GLY A 212 27.00 -67.54 13.57
N VAL A 213 26.42 -66.38 13.27
CA VAL A 213 27.14 -65.17 12.89
C VAL A 213 28.23 -64.89 13.94
N LEU A 214 29.49 -65.12 13.58
CA LEU A 214 30.62 -64.82 14.44
C LEU A 214 30.72 -63.30 14.57
N SER A 215 30.72 -62.81 15.80
CA SER A 215 30.96 -61.39 16.11
C SER A 215 32.36 -60.99 15.65
N ALA A 216 32.54 -59.73 15.23
CA ALA A 216 33.86 -59.20 14.84
C ALA A 216 34.95 -59.44 15.89
N LYS A 217 34.58 -59.45 17.18
CA LYS A 217 35.46 -59.83 18.29
C LYS A 217 35.83 -61.32 18.27
N GLN A 218 34.88 -62.20 17.99
CA GLN A 218 35.12 -63.66 17.91
C GLN A 218 35.98 -64.02 16.70
N VAL A 219 35.82 -63.30 15.58
CA VAL A 219 36.70 -63.43 14.41
C VAL A 219 38.11 -62.93 14.74
N GLN A 220 38.22 -61.81 15.46
CA GLN A 220 39.52 -61.27 15.86
C GLN A 220 40.23 -62.19 16.88
N ASP A 221 39.52 -62.72 17.87
CA ASP A 221 40.08 -63.63 18.87
C ASP A 221 40.56 -64.95 18.24
N LEU A 222 39.82 -65.50 17.26
CA LEU A 222 40.23 -66.68 16.48
C LEU A 222 41.47 -66.45 15.61
N LEU A 223 41.66 -65.23 15.11
CA LEU A 223 42.83 -64.84 14.31
C LEU A 223 44.04 -64.44 15.16
N SER A 224 43.85 -64.21 16.47
CA SER A 224 44.89 -63.76 17.41
C SER A 224 45.55 -64.90 18.19
N GLU A 225 45.04 -66.13 18.10
CA GLU A 225 45.70 -67.29 18.71
C GLU A 225 47.02 -67.59 17.97
N ASP A 226 48.12 -67.41 18.70
CA ASP A 226 49.52 -67.48 18.26
C ASP A 226 50.01 -68.91 17.99
N HIS A 227 49.13 -69.77 17.49
CA HIS A 227 49.43 -71.11 17.01
C HIS A 227 49.16 -71.10 15.52
N GLY A 228 50.22 -71.25 14.71
CA GLY A 228 50.14 -71.29 13.25
C GLY A 228 48.94 -72.12 12.80
N CYS A 229 47.88 -71.43 12.38
CA CYS A 229 46.58 -72.01 12.10
C CYS A 229 46.68 -72.75 10.77
N SER A 230 47.21 -73.97 10.78
CA SER A 230 47.00 -74.89 9.68
C SER A 230 45.54 -75.37 9.77
N LEU A 231 44.62 -74.56 9.23
CA LEU A 231 43.30 -75.06 8.89
C LEU A 231 43.50 -76.36 8.10
N PRO A 232 42.93 -77.49 8.51
CA PRO A 232 43.08 -78.73 7.75
C PRO A 232 42.59 -78.43 6.34
N ALA A 233 43.44 -78.69 5.33
CA ALA A 233 43.21 -78.39 3.91
C ALA A 233 42.08 -79.25 3.31
N THR A 234 40.93 -79.17 3.94
CA THR A 234 39.68 -79.76 3.54
C THR A 234 39.09 -78.86 2.46
N PRO A 235 38.45 -79.44 1.43
CA PRO A 235 37.85 -78.66 0.35
C PRO A 235 36.84 -77.60 0.85
N GLN A 236 36.21 -77.85 2.01
CA GLN A 236 35.30 -76.90 2.66
C GLN A 236 36.03 -75.66 3.20
N SER A 237 37.13 -75.84 3.96
CA SER A 237 37.91 -74.71 4.49
C SER A 237 38.48 -73.80 3.39
N ILE A 238 38.88 -74.39 2.26
CA ILE A 238 39.37 -73.68 1.09
C ILE A 238 38.23 -72.90 0.41
N SER A 239 37.03 -73.47 0.34
CA SER A 239 35.83 -72.81 -0.18
C SER A 239 35.42 -71.62 0.70
N ASP A 240 35.42 -71.79 2.02
CA ASP A 240 35.05 -70.74 2.97
C ASP A 240 36.06 -69.58 2.95
N LEU A 241 37.36 -69.90 2.86
CA LEU A 241 38.42 -68.89 2.72
C LEU A 241 38.31 -68.13 1.38
N LYS A 242 38.01 -68.84 0.27
CA LYS A 242 37.75 -68.19 -1.04
C LYS A 242 36.54 -67.27 -0.97
N SER A 243 35.46 -67.69 -0.32
CA SER A 243 34.27 -66.87 -0.09
C SER A 243 34.59 -65.61 0.70
N LEU A 244 35.32 -65.74 1.82
CA LEU A 244 35.76 -64.61 2.62
C LEU A 244 36.68 -63.66 1.84
N ALA A 245 37.65 -64.17 1.08
CA ALA A 245 38.53 -63.36 0.26
C ALA A 245 37.75 -62.59 -0.83
N THR A 246 36.74 -63.22 -1.43
CA THR A 246 35.87 -62.58 -2.43
C THR A 246 35.03 -61.48 -1.79
N ALA A 247 34.43 -61.72 -0.62
CA ALA A 247 33.66 -60.72 0.12
C ALA A 247 34.53 -59.53 0.57
N LEU A 248 35.78 -59.78 0.99
CA LEU A 248 36.74 -58.73 1.34
C LEU A 248 37.15 -57.91 0.10
N LEU A 249 37.37 -58.56 -1.04
CA LEU A 249 37.66 -57.88 -2.31
C LEU A 249 36.49 -57.02 -2.78
N GLU A 250 35.26 -57.52 -2.71
CA GLU A 250 34.03 -56.77 -3.01
C GLU A 250 33.91 -55.56 -2.07
N THR A 251 34.13 -55.74 -0.77
CA THR A 251 34.08 -54.65 0.22
C THR A 251 35.14 -53.57 -0.06
N ILE A 252 36.36 -53.97 -0.46
CA ILE A 252 37.42 -53.02 -0.83
C ILE A 252 37.03 -52.29 -2.12
N HIS A 253 36.46 -52.99 -3.10
CA HIS A 253 36.01 -52.40 -4.35
C HIS A 253 34.90 -51.36 -4.12
N GLU A 254 33.88 -51.69 -3.32
CA GLU A 254 32.82 -50.76 -2.91
C GLU A 254 33.38 -49.53 -2.19
N LYS A 255 34.28 -49.71 -1.22
CA LYS A 255 34.91 -48.60 -0.51
C LYS A 255 35.70 -47.69 -1.45
N ASN A 256 36.41 -48.27 -2.42
CA ASN A 256 37.13 -47.50 -3.44
C ASN A 256 36.16 -46.71 -4.32
N MET A 257 35.03 -47.29 -4.73
CA MET A 257 33.97 -46.59 -5.47
C MET A 257 33.41 -45.41 -4.66
N ILE A 258 33.10 -45.62 -3.38
CA ILE A 258 32.59 -44.55 -2.49
C ILE A 258 33.60 -43.41 -2.38
N ILE A 259 34.89 -43.72 -2.17
CA ILE A 259 35.95 -42.72 -2.10
C ILE A 259 36.07 -41.97 -3.43
N GLN A 260 35.95 -42.66 -4.56
CA GLN A 260 35.99 -42.03 -5.88
C GLN A 260 34.82 -41.07 -6.09
N HIS A 261 33.58 -41.49 -5.76
CA HIS A 261 32.41 -40.61 -5.80
C HIS A 261 32.59 -39.40 -4.87
N GLN A 262 33.09 -39.60 -3.65
CA GLN A 262 33.36 -38.51 -2.72
C GLN A 262 34.37 -37.51 -3.28
N ARG A 263 35.46 -37.99 -3.91
CA ARG A 263 36.46 -37.15 -4.56
C ARG A 263 35.85 -36.35 -5.72
N GLN A 264 34.98 -36.95 -6.51
CA GLN A 264 34.29 -36.28 -7.60
C GLN A 264 33.33 -35.20 -7.09
N THR A 265 32.54 -35.49 -6.05
CA THR A 265 31.67 -34.52 -5.39
C THR A 265 32.46 -33.35 -4.81
N ASN A 266 33.55 -33.64 -4.10
CA ASN A 266 34.44 -32.61 -3.54
C ASN A 266 35.07 -31.74 -4.64
N LYS A 267 35.38 -32.32 -5.81
CA LYS A 267 35.88 -31.55 -6.97
C LYS A 267 34.82 -30.57 -7.49
N ILE A 268 33.56 -30.99 -7.60
CA ILE A 268 32.46 -30.11 -8.02
C ILE A 268 32.24 -28.99 -7.01
N LEU A 269 32.21 -29.32 -5.71
CA LEU A 269 32.08 -28.34 -4.64
C LEU A 269 33.25 -27.34 -4.66
N GLY A 270 34.49 -27.82 -4.79
CA GLY A 270 35.67 -26.97 -4.90
C GLY A 270 35.61 -26.00 -6.09
N ASN A 271 35.16 -26.48 -7.26
CA ASN A 271 34.96 -25.62 -8.44
C ASN A 271 33.92 -24.53 -8.17
N ARG A 272 32.81 -24.86 -7.51
CA ARG A 272 31.75 -23.90 -7.20
C ARG A 272 32.19 -22.88 -6.15
N VAL A 273 32.97 -23.30 -5.16
CA VAL A 273 33.61 -22.39 -4.19
C VAL A 273 34.55 -21.43 -4.92
N ALA A 274 35.41 -21.91 -5.81
CA ALA A 274 36.30 -21.05 -6.60
C ALA A 274 35.53 -20.06 -7.50
N GLU A 275 34.41 -20.48 -8.09
CA GLU A 275 33.53 -19.60 -8.86
C GLU A 275 32.90 -18.51 -7.97
N LEU A 276 32.42 -18.87 -6.78
CA LEU A 276 31.87 -17.94 -5.81
C LEU A 276 32.94 -16.96 -5.33
N GLU A 277 34.15 -17.41 -5.03
CA GLU A 277 35.29 -16.55 -4.67
C GLU A 277 35.62 -15.56 -5.80
N LYS A 278 35.56 -15.98 -7.06
CA LYS A 278 35.76 -15.08 -8.21
C LYS A 278 34.64 -14.04 -8.32
N LYS A 279 33.39 -14.45 -8.11
CA LYS A 279 32.23 -13.54 -8.08
C LYS A 279 32.35 -12.54 -6.94
N LEU A 280 32.78 -12.99 -5.76
CA LEU A 280 33.06 -12.18 -4.58
C LEU A 280 34.07 -11.07 -4.89
N ARG A 281 35.23 -11.45 -5.45
CA ARG A 281 36.29 -10.50 -5.83
C ARG A 281 35.80 -9.50 -6.87
N THR A 282 34.94 -9.92 -7.79
CA THR A 282 34.34 -9.00 -8.78
C THR A 282 33.42 -7.99 -8.10
N LEU A 283 32.63 -8.42 -7.12
CA LEU A 283 31.77 -7.54 -6.32
C LEU A 283 32.57 -6.57 -5.44
N GLU A 284 33.68 -7.03 -4.84
CA GLU A 284 34.63 -6.18 -4.11
C GLU A 284 35.21 -5.08 -5.00
N VAL A 285 35.72 -5.43 -6.19
CA VAL A 285 36.35 -4.48 -7.13
C VAL A 285 35.35 -3.48 -7.71
N SER A 286 34.10 -3.91 -7.92
CA SER A 286 33.03 -3.04 -8.44
C SER A 286 32.43 -2.10 -7.38
N GLY A 287 32.84 -2.20 -6.11
CA GLY A 287 32.33 -1.35 -5.03
C GLY A 287 30.87 -1.59 -4.67
N LEU A 288 30.19 -2.57 -5.29
CA LEU A 288 28.81 -2.95 -4.98
C LEU A 288 28.67 -3.71 -3.65
N TRP A 289 29.79 -4.05 -3.02
CA TRP A 289 29.82 -4.86 -1.82
C TRP A 289 29.77 -4.07 -0.51
N SER A 290 29.99 -2.75 -0.57
CA SER A 290 29.90 -1.87 0.59
C SER A 290 28.83 -0.80 0.37
N LEU A 291 27.59 -1.09 0.77
CA LEU A 291 26.57 -0.06 1.00
C LEU A 291 26.94 0.71 2.28
N PRO A 292 27.04 2.05 2.25
CA PRO A 292 27.21 2.84 3.46
C PRO A 292 26.00 2.60 4.37
N GLY A 293 26.18 1.93 5.51
CA GLY A 293 25.15 1.80 6.55
C GLY A 293 24.76 0.39 6.99
N LEU A 294 25.25 -0.69 6.36
CA LEU A 294 25.07 -2.06 6.87
C LEU A 294 26.39 -2.67 7.34
N SER A 295 26.72 -2.52 8.62
CA SER A 295 27.69 -3.39 9.28
C SER A 295 26.98 -4.69 9.69
N TYR A 296 26.99 -5.71 8.84
CA TYR A 296 26.54 -7.05 9.25
C TYR A 296 27.63 -7.69 10.11
N ASN A 297 27.41 -7.72 11.42
CA ASN A 297 28.20 -8.54 12.33
C ASN A 297 27.84 -10.01 12.07
N VAL A 298 28.60 -10.68 11.21
CA VAL A 298 28.48 -12.14 11.03
C VAL A 298 29.16 -12.81 12.21
N SER A 299 28.40 -13.09 13.27
CA SER A 299 28.84 -13.96 14.35
C SER A 299 28.79 -15.42 13.87
N VAL A 300 29.85 -15.86 13.18
CA VAL A 300 30.05 -17.30 12.94
C VAL A 300 30.49 -17.92 14.26
N GLY A 301 29.54 -18.52 14.97
CA GLY A 301 29.79 -19.21 16.23
C GLY A 301 30.60 -20.50 16.02
N PHE A 302 31.91 -20.38 15.88
CA PHE A 302 32.84 -21.46 16.19
C PHE A 302 33.37 -21.27 17.60
N GLY A 303 33.07 -22.24 18.46
CA GLY A 303 33.42 -22.22 19.87
C GLY A 303 34.93 -22.20 20.12
N ARG A 304 35.27 -21.60 21.26
CA ARG A 304 36.57 -21.50 21.95
C ARG A 304 37.63 -20.60 21.32
N GLY A 305 37.80 -19.44 21.96
CA GLY A 305 39.00 -18.61 21.87
C GLY A 305 38.64 -17.14 21.76
N LYS A 306 38.73 -16.40 22.86
CA LYS A 306 38.73 -14.93 22.82
C LYS A 306 39.99 -14.50 22.09
N ASP A 307 39.84 -13.91 20.90
CA ASP A 307 40.73 -12.91 20.33
C ASP A 307 39.96 -12.15 19.24
N THR A 308 39.63 -10.89 19.52
CA THR A 308 39.00 -9.97 18.57
C THR A 308 40.08 -9.47 17.61
N ILE A 309 40.12 -9.99 16.39
CA ILE A 309 41.00 -9.46 15.34
C ILE A 309 40.32 -8.22 14.74
N LEU A 310 40.72 -7.03 15.21
CA LEU A 310 40.44 -5.77 14.56
C LEU A 310 41.32 -5.63 13.31
N PHE A 311 40.73 -5.56 12.11
CA PHE A 311 41.39 -4.99 10.94
C PHE A 311 40.98 -3.51 10.82
N GLY A 312 41.84 -2.64 11.32
CA GLY A 312 41.80 -1.21 11.04
C GLY A 312 43.23 -0.72 10.90
N ASP A 313 43.65 -0.42 9.67
CA ASP A 313 44.97 0.12 9.37
C ASP A 313 44.93 1.67 9.44
N PRO A 314 45.83 2.33 10.20
CA PRO A 314 45.85 3.78 10.35
C PRO A 314 46.96 4.43 9.49
N THR A 315 46.63 5.52 8.79
CA THR A 315 47.63 6.53 8.40
C THR A 315 47.12 7.96 8.71
N PHE A 316 47.95 8.65 9.49
CA PHE A 316 47.89 9.96 10.18
C PHE A 316 47.73 11.22 9.27
N PRO A 317 47.68 12.51 9.76
CA PRO A 317 48.01 13.03 11.10
C PRO A 317 47.11 14.13 11.75
N THR A 318 47.05 14.05 13.08
CA THR A 318 47.27 15.06 14.14
C THR A 318 47.41 16.56 13.78
N MET A 319 46.60 17.45 14.41
CA MET A 319 47.10 18.54 15.29
C MET A 319 46.02 19.35 16.05
N GLN A 320 46.14 19.27 17.38
CA GLN A 320 46.10 20.33 18.40
C GLN A 320 44.83 21.16 18.77
N ARG A 321 44.43 20.94 20.05
CA ARG A 321 44.23 21.94 21.15
C ARG A 321 42.92 22.77 21.07
N SER A 322 42.09 22.93 22.11
CA SER A 322 42.38 23.11 23.54
C SER A 322 41.12 22.92 24.42
N ARG A 323 41.35 22.37 25.62
CA ARG A 323 40.78 22.75 26.95
C ARG A 323 39.27 22.69 27.23
N SER A 324 38.98 21.86 28.23
CA SER A 324 37.77 21.64 29.04
C SER A 324 37.57 22.76 30.12
N PRO A 325 36.67 22.66 31.15
CA PRO A 325 35.60 21.68 31.47
C PRO A 325 34.25 22.26 32.06
N LEU A 326 33.25 21.38 32.23
CA LEU A 326 32.32 21.24 33.40
C LEU A 326 31.24 22.31 33.73
N LEU A 327 29.94 21.96 33.60
CA LEU A 327 29.01 21.58 34.72
C LEU A 327 27.50 21.59 34.35
N LYS A 328 26.83 20.51 34.80
CA LYS A 328 25.46 20.36 35.37
C LYS A 328 24.19 20.46 34.49
N PHE A 329 23.60 19.26 34.31
CA PHE A 329 22.17 18.88 34.30
C PHE A 329 21.13 19.95 34.69
N VAL A 330 20.08 20.11 33.87
CA VAL A 330 18.64 20.04 34.23
C VAL A 330 17.81 19.69 32.97
N GLU A 331 17.10 18.56 33.04
CA GLU A 331 15.72 18.20 32.59
C GLU A 331 14.98 18.90 31.42
N GLN A 332 14.75 18.11 30.35
CA GLN A 332 13.61 17.96 29.37
C GLN A 332 12.72 19.14 28.89
N PRO A 333 11.97 18.98 27.77
CA PRO A 333 12.23 18.31 26.48
C PRO A 333 11.98 19.26 25.28
N ALA A 334 12.61 18.97 24.14
CA ALA A 334 12.49 19.76 22.91
C ALA A 334 11.41 19.23 21.97
N GLU A 335 10.69 20.17 21.39
CA GLU A 335 9.73 20.07 20.29
C GLU A 335 10.33 19.42 19.03
N ASN A 336 9.47 18.61 18.40
CA ASN A 336 9.22 18.47 16.97
C ASN A 336 10.21 19.16 16.00
N LYS A 337 10.87 18.33 15.18
CA LYS A 337 11.17 18.69 13.78
C LYS A 337 10.84 17.56 12.82
N ALA A 338 10.11 17.97 11.79
CA ALA A 338 9.60 17.20 10.67
C ALA A 338 10.68 16.88 9.62
N SER A 339 10.42 15.81 8.86
CA SER A 339 10.79 15.65 7.44
C SER A 339 9.93 14.51 6.83
N PRO A 340 9.89 14.33 5.51
CA PRO A 340 8.85 14.82 4.61
C PRO A 340 7.98 13.70 4.04
N LYS A 341 6.71 14.00 3.71
CA LYS A 341 5.87 13.12 2.88
C LYS A 341 5.38 13.93 1.69
N ASP A 342 6.07 13.78 0.57
CA ASP A 342 5.47 13.96 -0.75
C ASP A 342 4.74 12.65 -1.12
N ASP A 343 3.71 12.76 -1.96
CA ASP A 343 2.84 11.69 -2.52
C ASP A 343 1.52 11.36 -1.78
N VAL A 344 0.68 12.36 -1.46
CA VAL A 344 -0.79 12.12 -1.30
C VAL A 344 -1.68 13.27 -1.86
N VAL A 345 -1.15 14.27 -2.56
CA VAL A 345 -1.96 15.47 -2.92
C VAL A 345 -2.94 15.24 -4.09
N LEU A 346 -2.79 14.19 -4.91
CA LEU A 346 -3.57 14.08 -6.15
C LEU A 346 -5.03 13.62 -6.01
N ASN A 347 -5.47 13.12 -4.85
CA ASN A 347 -6.84 12.57 -4.71
C ASN A 347 -7.81 13.46 -3.91
N ARG A 348 -7.40 14.66 -3.49
CA ARG A 348 -8.26 15.55 -2.69
C ARG A 348 -8.96 16.64 -3.50
N GLU A 349 -8.44 16.97 -4.69
CA GLU A 349 -9.02 18.01 -5.54
C GLU A 349 -10.25 17.52 -6.33
N GLU A 350 -10.29 16.24 -6.74
CA GLU A 350 -11.44 15.69 -7.50
C GLU A 350 -12.74 15.58 -6.68
N PHE A 351 -12.65 15.49 -5.35
CA PHE A 351 -13.82 15.45 -4.46
C PHE A 351 -14.32 16.84 -4.01
N ALA A 352 -13.54 17.90 -4.26
CA ALA A 352 -13.96 19.27 -3.99
C ALA A 352 -14.78 19.81 -5.17
N ASP A 353 -14.34 19.55 -6.41
CA ASP A 353 -15.06 19.96 -7.63
C ASP A 353 -16.46 19.34 -7.74
N GLN A 354 -16.66 18.12 -7.23
CA GLN A 354 -17.99 17.49 -7.19
C GLN A 354 -18.93 18.10 -6.14
N ARG A 355 -18.41 18.71 -5.07
CA ARG A 355 -19.25 19.40 -4.08
C ARG A 355 -19.76 20.74 -4.63
N ASP A 356 -18.87 21.51 -5.26
CA ASP A 356 -19.22 22.81 -5.84
C ASP A 356 -20.16 22.66 -7.05
N ALA A 357 -20.05 21.56 -7.81
CA ALA A 357 -20.97 21.24 -8.90
C ALA A 357 -22.38 20.85 -8.41
N VAL A 358 -22.48 20.07 -7.33
CA VAL A 358 -23.79 19.68 -6.76
C VAL A 358 -24.48 20.87 -6.09
N GLU A 359 -23.73 21.72 -5.39
CA GLU A 359 -24.25 22.93 -4.76
C GLU A 359 -24.66 23.99 -5.80
N SER A 360 -23.89 24.15 -6.88
CA SER A 360 -24.27 25.00 -8.02
C SER A 360 -25.49 24.48 -8.77
N SER A 361 -25.66 23.15 -8.89
CA SER A 361 -26.83 22.54 -9.54
C SER A 361 -28.10 22.72 -8.69
N ALA A 362 -28.00 22.56 -7.37
CA ALA A 362 -29.10 22.80 -6.44
C ALA A 362 -29.55 24.27 -6.41
N VAL A 363 -28.60 25.21 -6.40
CA VAL A 363 -28.89 26.66 -6.45
C VAL A 363 -29.53 27.06 -7.79
N ASN A 364 -29.12 26.44 -8.90
CA ASN A 364 -29.73 26.69 -10.21
C ASN A 364 -31.15 26.10 -10.32
N LEU A 365 -31.42 24.96 -9.68
CA LEU A 365 -32.75 24.36 -9.65
C LEU A 365 -33.75 25.25 -8.88
N ILE A 366 -33.35 25.75 -7.71
CA ILE A 366 -34.15 26.68 -6.88
C ILE A 366 -34.37 28.02 -7.61
N ARG A 367 -33.37 28.49 -8.38
CA ARG A 367 -33.48 29.72 -9.18
C ARG A 367 -34.43 29.57 -10.36
N ASN A 368 -34.42 28.42 -11.04
CA ASN A 368 -35.31 28.13 -12.16
C ASN A 368 -36.76 27.97 -11.72
N GLU A 369 -37.03 27.36 -10.55
CA GLU A 369 -38.41 27.29 -10.03
C GLU A 369 -38.97 28.66 -9.64
N LYS A 370 -38.14 29.54 -9.05
CA LYS A 370 -38.51 30.95 -8.76
C LYS A 370 -38.72 31.81 -10.01
N GLN A 371 -38.16 31.44 -11.16
CA GLN A 371 -38.42 32.12 -12.44
C GLN A 371 -39.69 31.58 -13.12
N LYS A 372 -39.95 30.27 -13.03
CA LYS A 372 -41.16 29.63 -13.57
C LYS A 372 -42.44 30.11 -12.88
N SER A 373 -42.37 30.46 -11.60
CA SER A 373 -43.50 31.07 -10.85
C SER A 373 -43.77 32.55 -11.17
N LYS A 374 -42.89 33.22 -11.94
CA LYS A 374 -43.04 34.62 -12.35
C LYS A 374 -43.52 34.80 -13.80
N GLU A 375 -43.54 33.73 -14.60
CA GLU A 375 -43.90 33.76 -16.04
C GLU A 375 -45.27 33.15 -16.37
N ALA A 376 -46.04 32.70 -15.38
CA ALA A 376 -47.42 32.26 -15.62
C ALA A 376 -48.30 33.45 -16.08
N PRO A 377 -48.94 33.38 -17.27
CA PRO A 377 -49.81 34.45 -17.71
C PRO A 377 -51.08 34.45 -16.85
N SER A 378 -51.56 35.65 -16.50
CA SER A 378 -52.86 35.82 -15.84
C SER A 378 -53.97 35.18 -16.69
N PRO A 379 -54.93 34.44 -16.09
CA PRO A 379 -56.01 33.85 -16.86
C PRO A 379 -56.88 34.95 -17.46
N ASP A 380 -57.02 34.90 -18.79
CA ASP A 380 -57.83 35.78 -19.60
C ASP A 380 -59.32 35.60 -19.25
N VAL A 381 -59.96 36.68 -18.79
CA VAL A 381 -61.38 36.71 -18.42
C VAL A 381 -62.20 36.96 -19.69
N THR A 382 -62.36 35.94 -20.54
CA THR A 382 -63.19 36.08 -21.76
C THR A 382 -63.92 34.82 -22.23
N VAL A 383 -63.92 33.71 -21.48
CA VAL A 383 -64.66 32.50 -21.89
C VAL A 383 -65.63 32.05 -20.80
N ALA A 384 -66.68 32.83 -20.57
CA ALA A 384 -67.79 32.41 -19.71
C ALA A 384 -69.16 33.00 -20.08
N HIS A 385 -69.35 33.45 -21.33
CA HIS A 385 -70.66 33.95 -21.79
C HIS A 385 -71.36 33.11 -22.85
N GLU A 386 -70.85 31.95 -23.25
CA GLU A 386 -71.44 31.17 -24.36
C GLU A 386 -72.00 29.78 -23.98
N TYR A 387 -72.17 29.48 -22.69
CA TYR A 387 -72.79 28.22 -22.24
C TYR A 387 -74.00 28.37 -21.30
N LYS A 388 -74.69 29.52 -21.35
CA LYS A 388 -75.90 29.75 -20.53
C LYS A 388 -77.16 30.15 -21.32
N ALA A 389 -77.22 29.82 -22.61
CA ALA A 389 -78.40 30.07 -23.45
C ALA A 389 -79.20 28.81 -23.84
N GLU A 390 -78.91 27.63 -23.28
CA GLU A 390 -79.59 26.38 -23.70
C GLU A 390 -80.30 25.59 -22.59
N GLN A 391 -80.52 26.17 -21.40
CA GLN A 391 -81.30 25.50 -20.33
C GLN A 391 -82.31 26.41 -19.62
N VAL A 392 -83.05 27.21 -20.38
CA VAL A 392 -84.32 27.78 -19.91
C VAL A 392 -85.37 27.60 -21.01
N ASP A 393 -85.74 26.35 -21.25
CA ASP A 393 -86.99 25.97 -21.92
C ASP A 393 -87.33 24.53 -21.52
N LYS A 394 -87.72 24.35 -20.25
CA LYS A 394 -88.53 23.24 -19.70
C LYS A 394 -88.59 23.37 -18.17
N ALA A 395 -89.61 24.08 -17.69
CA ALA A 395 -90.45 23.80 -16.51
C ALA A 395 -91.20 25.07 -16.11
#